data_AF-A0A382SUQ7-F1
#
_entry.id   AF-A0A382SUQ7-F1
#
_cell.length_a   1.000
_cell.length_b   1.000
_cell.length_c   1.000
_cell.angle_alpha   90.00
_cell.angle_beta   90.00
_cell.angle_gamma   90.00
#
_symmetry.space_group_name_H-M   'P 1'
#
loop_
_entity.id
_entity.type
_entity.pdbx_description
1 polymer ?
#
loop_
_entity_poly.entity_id
_entity_poly.type
_entity_poly.pdbx_seq_one_letter_code
_entity_poly.pdbx_strand_id
1 'polypeptide(L)'
;MSETMTQFITGGQFLVEPITEAKVYSREDFTEEHRDIYNMVMEFDRDRILAQKEEIEKYNPDLIKSLIKEMGELGLLGIDVPE
;
A
#
# COMPACT_ATOMS: atom_id res chain seq x y z
N MET A 1 13.80 -2.78 -42.25
CA MET A 1 14.09 -1.62 -41.40
C MET A 1 13.80 -2.05 -39.98
N SER A 2 14.81 -2.10 -39.13
CA SER A 2 14.66 -2.53 -37.74
C SER A 2 14.04 -1.36 -36.98
N GLU A 3 12.75 -1.43 -36.66
CA GLU A 3 12.16 -0.49 -35.71
C GLU A 3 12.80 -0.75 -34.35
N THR A 4 13.70 0.14 -33.96
CA THR A 4 14.22 0.20 -32.60
C THR A 4 13.08 0.69 -31.71
N MET A 5 12.27 -0.23 -31.17
CA MET A 5 11.29 0.07 -30.13
C MET A 5 12.05 0.52 -28.90
N THR A 6 12.21 1.83 -28.76
CA THR A 6 12.69 2.41 -27.51
C THR A 6 11.55 2.26 -26.51
N GLN A 7 11.62 1.21 -25.70
CA GLN A 7 10.56 0.75 -24.81
C GLN A 7 10.45 1.66 -23.57
N PHE A 8 10.22 2.96 -23.78
CA PHE A 8 9.88 3.87 -22.70
C PHE A 8 8.39 3.72 -22.40
N ILE A 9 8.07 3.03 -21.30
CA ILE A 9 6.71 3.04 -20.74
C ILE A 9 6.47 4.45 -20.20
N THR A 10 5.65 5.23 -20.90
CA THR A 10 5.31 6.60 -20.50
C THR A 10 3.85 6.67 -20.04
N GLY A 11 3.57 7.56 -19.10
CA GLY A 11 2.19 7.80 -18.66
C GLY A 11 1.32 8.27 -19.83
N GLY A 12 0.18 7.61 -20.06
CA GLY A 12 -0.78 7.96 -21.13
C GLY A 12 -0.70 7.12 -22.40
N GLN A 13 0.27 6.21 -22.52
CA GLN A 13 0.47 5.35 -23.71
C GLN A 13 -0.74 4.48 -24.06
N PHE A 14 -1.56 4.12 -23.07
CA PHE A 14 -2.82 3.37 -23.25
C PHE A 14 -3.86 4.07 -24.14
N LEU A 15 -3.71 5.36 -24.44
CA LEU A 15 -4.63 6.12 -25.31
C LEU A 15 -4.37 5.88 -26.81
N VAL A 16 -3.14 5.49 -27.16
CA VAL A 16 -2.69 5.42 -28.56
C VAL A 16 -2.23 4.02 -28.96
N GLU A 17 -2.00 3.13 -28.00
CA GLU A 17 -1.60 1.74 -28.23
C GLU A 17 -2.66 0.74 -27.74
N PRO A 18 -2.76 -0.45 -28.35
CA PRO A 18 -3.67 -1.49 -27.89
C PRO A 18 -3.35 -1.94 -26.46
N ILE A 19 -4.39 -2.00 -25.61
CA ILE A 19 -4.23 -2.42 -24.20
C ILE A 19 -3.74 -3.87 -24.04
N THR A 20 -3.90 -4.71 -25.07
CA THR A 20 -3.38 -6.09 -25.07
C THR A 20 -1.86 -6.16 -24.98
N GLU A 21 -1.17 -5.08 -25.35
CA GLU A 21 0.29 -4.95 -25.25
C GLU A 21 0.72 -4.21 -23.97
N ALA A 22 -0.24 -3.72 -23.18
CA ALA A 22 0.04 -3.01 -21.95
C ALA A 22 0.46 -3.98 -20.84
N LYS A 23 1.55 -3.63 -20.14
CA LYS A 23 1.91 -4.28 -18.88
C LYS A 23 1.02 -3.72 -17.76
N VAL A 24 0.08 -4.54 -17.29
CA VAL A 24 -0.82 -4.20 -16.19
C VAL A 24 -0.31 -4.88 -14.91
N TYR A 25 -0.29 -4.14 -13.80
CA TYR A 25 -0.06 -4.70 -12.47
C TYR A 25 -1.40 -4.87 -11.76
N SER A 26 -1.67 -6.08 -11.28
CA SER A 26 -2.93 -6.53 -10.69
C SER A 26 -2.69 -7.13 -9.29
N ARG A 27 -3.76 -7.54 -8.60
CA ARG A 27 -3.62 -8.16 -7.27
C ARG A 27 -2.98 -9.55 -7.36
N GLU A 28 -3.14 -10.20 -8.49
CA GLU A 28 -2.54 -11.47 -8.82
C GLU A 28 -1.00 -11.36 -8.87
N ASP A 29 -0.47 -10.17 -9.15
CA ASP A 29 0.97 -9.89 -9.20
C ASP A 29 1.59 -9.57 -7.82
N PHE A 30 0.79 -9.57 -6.74
CA PHE A 30 1.31 -9.27 -5.40
C PHE A 30 2.29 -10.34 -4.92
N THR A 31 3.48 -9.89 -4.51
CA THR A 31 4.50 -10.70 -3.85
C THR A 31 4.02 -11.23 -2.51
N GLU A 32 4.74 -12.21 -1.96
CA GLU A 32 4.50 -12.71 -0.60
C GLU A 32 4.62 -11.59 0.43
N GLU A 33 5.65 -10.76 0.31
CA GLU A 33 5.86 -9.59 1.19
C GLU A 33 4.67 -8.61 1.16
N HIS A 34 4.12 -8.29 -0.02
CA HIS A 34 2.91 -7.46 -0.10
C HIS A 34 1.72 -8.08 0.66
N ARG A 35 1.60 -9.42 0.63
CA ARG A 35 0.53 -10.15 1.32
C ARG A 35 0.77 -10.20 2.83
N ASP A 36 2.02 -10.33 3.26
CA ASP A 36 2.38 -10.33 4.67
C ASP A 36 2.13 -8.97 5.31
N ILE A 37 2.52 -7.87 4.64
CA ILE A 37 2.19 -6.51 5.07
C ILE A 37 0.68 -6.32 5.16
N TYR A 38 -0.07 -6.79 4.16
CA TYR A 38 -1.53 -6.75 4.19
C TYR A 38 -2.09 -7.47 5.41
N ASN A 39 -1.66 -8.70 5.69
CA ASN A 39 -2.15 -9.47 6.82
C ASN A 39 -1.84 -8.77 8.16
N MET A 40 -0.61 -8.28 8.33
CA MET A 40 -0.19 -7.52 9.51
C MET A 40 -1.05 -6.27 9.75
N VAL A 41 -1.34 -5.50 8.69
CA VAL A 41 -2.21 -4.32 8.78
C VAL A 41 -3.65 -4.72 9.14
N MET A 42 -4.18 -5.79 8.55
CA MET A 42 -5.54 -6.26 8.82
C MET A 42 -5.71 -6.82 10.24
N GLU A 43 -4.68 -7.47 10.78
CA GLU A 43 -4.65 -7.91 12.18
C GLU A 43 -4.64 -6.71 13.13
N PHE A 44 -3.77 -5.73 12.89
CA PHE A 44 -3.71 -4.50 13.69
C PHE A 44 -5.04 -3.72 13.64
N ASP A 45 -5.65 -3.59 12.46
CA ASP A 45 -6.96 -2.95 12.31
C ASP A 45 -8.03 -3.66 13.16
N ARG A 46 -8.13 -4.98 13.05
CA ARG A 46 -9.14 -5.75 13.77
C ARG A 46 -8.96 -5.67 15.29
N ASP A 47 -7.72 -5.88 15.75
CA ASP A 47 -7.44 -6.12 17.16
C ASP A 47 -7.21 -4.83 17.95
N ARG A 48 -6.78 -3.74 17.28
CA ARG A 48 -6.43 -2.46 17.91
C ARG A 48 -7.37 -1.34 17.51
N ILE A 49 -7.53 -1.10 16.21
CA ILE A 49 -8.32 0.03 15.71
C ILE A 49 -9.82 -0.20 15.92
N LEU A 50 -10.35 -1.27 15.33
CA LEU A 50 -11.79 -1.58 15.36
C LEU A 50 -12.26 -1.88 16.78
N ALA A 51 -11.45 -2.58 17.57
CA ALA A 51 -11.73 -2.88 18.98
C ALA A 51 -11.91 -1.63 19.85
N GLN A 52 -11.28 -0.50 19.48
CA GLN A 52 -11.30 0.74 20.25
C GLN A 52 -12.02 1.89 19.52
N LYS A 53 -12.80 1.56 18.48
CA LYS A 53 -13.48 2.53 17.59
C LYS A 53 -14.23 3.63 18.33
N GLU A 54 -15.02 3.30 19.34
CA GLU A 54 -15.83 4.29 20.07
C GLU A 54 -14.97 5.35 20.79
N GLU A 55 -13.82 4.96 21.31
CA GLU A 55 -12.90 5.89 21.99
C GLU A 55 -12.12 6.74 20.98
N ILE A 56 -11.83 6.19 19.81
CA ILE A 56 -11.25 6.94 18.69
C ILE A 56 -12.24 8.02 18.22
N GLU A 57 -13.53 7.68 18.08
CA GLU A 57 -14.58 8.63 17.69
C GLU A 57 -14.80 9.76 18.72
N LYS A 58 -14.42 9.53 19.98
CA LYS A 58 -14.40 10.58 21.03
C LYS A 58 -13.16 11.49 20.97
N TYR A 59 -12.31 11.32 19.96
CA TYR A 59 -11.08 12.11 19.77
C TYR A 59 -10.12 12.03 20.96
N ASN A 60 -10.01 10.88 21.62
CA ASN A 60 -9.07 10.70 22.72
C ASN A 60 -7.61 10.82 22.22
N PRO A 61 -6.89 11.90 22.56
CA PRO A 61 -5.57 12.16 21.98
C PRO A 61 -4.49 11.21 22.49
N ASP A 62 -4.63 10.70 23.71
CA ASP A 62 -3.65 9.77 24.29
C ASP A 62 -3.77 8.39 23.64
N LEU A 63 -5.01 7.94 23.37
CA LEU A 63 -5.26 6.74 22.61
C LEU A 63 -4.68 6.84 21.20
N ILE A 64 -4.99 7.92 20.46
CA ILE A 64 -4.51 8.09 19.08
C ILE A 64 -2.97 8.09 19.04
N LYS A 65 -2.30 8.80 19.96
CA LYS A 65 -0.83 8.78 20.04
C LYS A 65 -0.29 7.38 20.32
N SER A 66 -0.94 6.62 21.20
CA SER A 66 -0.52 5.26 21.52
C SER A 66 -0.63 4.33 20.30
N LEU A 67 -1.73 4.42 19.54
CA LEU A 67 -1.95 3.63 18.33
C LEU A 67 -0.95 3.98 17.23
N ILE A 68 -0.68 5.27 17.00
CA ILE A 68 0.33 5.70 16.03
C ILE A 68 1.72 5.20 16.42
N LYS A 69 2.06 5.21 17.72
CA LYS A 69 3.34 4.69 18.19
C LYS A 69 3.47 3.18 17.92
N GLU A 70 2.41 2.42 18.21
CA GLU A 70 2.37 0.98 17.95
C GLU A 70 2.48 0.66 16.44
N MET A 71 1.82 1.45 15.56
CA MET A 71 2.01 1.35 14.11
C MET A 71 3.47 1.62 13.69
N GLY A 72 4.14 2.55 14.36
CA GLY A 72 5.56 2.83 14.13
C GLY A 72 6.46 1.66 14.55
N GLU A 73 6.15 0.99 15.67
CA GLU A 73 6.84 -0.21 16.13
C GLU A 73 6.66 -1.40 15.17
N LEU A 74 5.53 -1.47 14.47
CA LEU A 74 5.27 -2.42 13.39
C LEU A 74 5.95 -2.04 12.05
N GLY A 75 6.66 -0.91 11.98
CA GLY A 75 7.32 -0.44 10.76
C GLY A 75 6.39 0.16 9.71
N LEU A 76 5.08 0.26 9.99
CA LEU A 76 4.08 0.69 9.01
C LEU A 76 4.17 2.17 8.65
N LEU A 77 4.85 2.98 9.46
CA LEU A 77 5.03 4.42 9.22
C LEU A 77 6.30 4.77 8.43
N GLY A 78 7.16 3.78 8.15
CA GLY A 78 8.48 3.98 7.53
C GLY A 78 8.58 3.60 6.06
N ILE A 79 7.48 3.14 5.43
CA ILE A 79 7.50 2.49 4.11
C ILE A 79 8.16 3.33 3.00
N ASP A 80 7.90 4.64 2.99
CA ASP A 80 8.47 5.57 1.99
C ASP A 80 9.73 6.30 2.47
N VAL A 81 10.25 5.94 3.66
CA VAL A 81 11.42 6.58 4.26
C VAL A 81 12.66 5.74 3.94
N PRO A 82 13.70 6.33 3.32
CA PRO A 82 14.97 5.65 3.12
C PRO A 82 15.60 5.21 4.44
N GLU A 83 16.29 4.06 4.43
CA GLU A 83 17.12 3.59 5.55
C GLU A 83 18.27 4.54 5.90
#